data_AF-A0A7J8IPP2-F1
#
_entry.id   AF-A0A7J8IPP2-F1
#
_cell.length_a   1.000
_cell.length_b   1.000
_cell.length_c   1.000
_cell.angle_alpha   90.00
_cell.angle_beta   90.00
_cell.angle_gamma   90.00
#
_symmetry.space_group_name_H-M   'P 1'
#
loop_
_entity.id
_entity.type
_entity.pdbx_description
1 polymer ?
#
loop_
_entity_poly.entity_id
_entity_poly.type
_entity_poly.pdbx_seq_one_letter_code
_entity_poly.pdbx_strand_id
1 'polypeptide(L)'
;MPEGPELHLASHFVNESCRGLVFGGCVEKSPISRNPEVPFESSAYHISALARGKELRLTLSPLPGAQPLQEPLALVFRFGMSGSFQLAPSDALPPHAHLRFYTAPPGPRLALCFVDIRRFGHWELGGKWQPGRGPCVLLEYEQFRENVLRNLVDKAFDRPICEALLDQRFFNGIGNYLRAEILYRLKIPPFEKARTVLEALQQRRLSPELTLSQKIRSKLQNPDLLELCHLVPKEVIQLGGKGYGQESGEEDFAAFRAWLQCYGMAGMSSLRDRHGRTIWFQGDPGPLAPKGGRSHKKKSKGAQQSPEDKMEDPPPPSKAPSKTRRTRRGLPEQTTAQQPKRTSLQKDSEVSQITEKRKRRGRQASGLCRPQRIKADTSSLETEGTSAS
;
A
#
# COMPACT_ATOMS: atom_id res chain seq x y z
N MET A 1 6.73 -3.65 4.59
CA MET A 1 5.68 -2.99 3.80
C MET A 1 5.38 -1.72 4.56
N PRO A 2 5.43 -0.54 3.93
CA PRO A 2 5.21 0.71 4.61
C PRO A 2 3.76 0.79 5.09
N GLU A 3 3.60 1.57 6.15
CA GLU A 3 2.35 1.86 6.82
C GLU A 3 2.09 3.37 6.73
N GLY A 4 1.06 3.86 7.43
CA GLY A 4 0.66 5.26 7.36
C GLY A 4 1.81 6.26 7.62
N PRO A 5 2.63 6.07 8.66
CA PRO A 5 3.74 6.98 8.98
C PRO A 5 4.72 7.17 7.83
N GLU A 6 5.16 6.09 7.18
CA GLU A 6 6.17 6.18 6.12
C GLU A 6 5.64 6.93 4.88
N LEU A 7 4.36 6.75 4.52
CA LEU A 7 3.76 7.51 3.41
C LEU A 7 3.61 8.99 3.77
N HIS A 8 3.27 9.29 5.03
CA HIS A 8 3.17 10.67 5.50
C HIS A 8 4.54 11.37 5.46
N LEU A 9 5.58 10.74 6.01
CA LEU A 9 6.95 11.25 5.99
C LEU A 9 7.48 11.38 4.56
N ALA A 10 7.19 10.42 3.67
CA ALA A 10 7.53 10.50 2.25
C ALA A 10 6.90 11.72 1.57
N SER A 11 5.63 11.99 1.85
CA SER A 11 4.93 13.15 1.31
C SER A 11 5.54 14.46 1.81
N HIS A 12 5.90 14.52 3.09
CA HIS A 12 6.58 15.68 3.65
C HIS A 12 7.95 15.89 2.99
N PHE A 13 8.76 14.82 2.86
CA PHE A 13 10.05 14.86 2.18
C PHE A 13 9.93 15.37 0.74
N VAL A 14 8.96 14.89 -0.04
CA VAL A 14 8.78 15.37 -1.42
C VAL A 14 8.46 16.86 -1.43
N ASN A 15 7.55 17.32 -0.56
CA ASN A 15 7.19 18.74 -0.50
C ASN A 15 8.35 19.63 -0.06
N GLU A 16 9.14 19.22 0.94
CA GLU A 16 10.31 19.98 1.39
C GLU A 16 11.42 19.97 0.34
N SER A 17 11.73 18.81 -0.24
CA SER A 17 12.84 18.66 -1.19
C SER A 17 12.54 19.28 -2.55
N CYS A 18 11.26 19.31 -2.96
CA CYS A 18 10.83 19.95 -4.21
C CYS A 18 10.54 21.45 -4.03
N ARG A 19 10.57 21.98 -2.79
CA ARG A 19 10.31 23.39 -2.53
C ARG A 19 11.37 24.24 -3.24
N GLY A 20 10.92 25.16 -4.08
CA GLY A 20 11.80 26.05 -4.85
C GLY A 20 12.45 25.40 -6.07
N LEU A 21 12.23 24.10 -6.32
CA LEU A 21 12.66 23.45 -7.55
C LEU A 21 11.61 23.60 -8.65
N VAL A 22 12.08 23.81 -9.87
CA VAL A 22 11.27 23.77 -11.09
C VAL A 22 11.69 22.54 -11.88
N PHE A 23 10.70 21.72 -12.24
CA PHE A 23 10.87 20.53 -13.07
C PHE A 23 10.53 20.83 -14.52
N GLY A 24 11.05 20.05 -15.45
CA GLY A 24 10.81 20.26 -16.88
C GLY A 24 11.02 19.01 -17.72
N GLY A 25 10.41 19.02 -18.91
CA GLY A 25 10.44 17.91 -19.85
C GLY A 25 9.39 16.83 -19.55
N CYS A 26 9.65 15.63 -20.08
CA CYS A 26 8.79 14.47 -19.90
C CYS A 26 9.05 13.74 -18.57
N VAL A 27 8.04 13.04 -18.08
CA VAL A 27 8.21 12.06 -17.01
C VAL A 27 8.74 10.75 -17.60
N GLU A 28 9.88 10.27 -17.11
CA GLU A 28 10.48 9.06 -17.66
C GLU A 28 10.22 7.82 -16.80
N LYS A 29 9.70 6.76 -17.42
CA LYS A 29 9.62 5.42 -16.81
C LYS A 29 10.79 4.55 -17.26
N SER A 30 11.30 3.70 -16.36
CA SER A 30 12.22 2.64 -16.76
C SER A 30 11.52 1.59 -17.67
N PRO A 31 12.23 1.01 -18.66
CA PRO A 31 11.63 0.04 -19.57
C PRO A 31 11.21 -1.27 -18.88
N ILE A 32 11.83 -1.60 -17.74
CA ILE A 32 11.56 -2.83 -16.98
C ILE A 32 10.33 -2.73 -16.06
N SER A 33 9.82 -1.52 -15.82
CA SER A 33 8.63 -1.31 -15.00
C SER A 33 7.36 -1.65 -15.78
N ARG A 34 6.48 -2.45 -15.15
CA ARG A 34 5.17 -2.83 -15.69
C ARG A 34 4.06 -1.83 -15.37
N ASN A 35 4.37 -0.77 -14.63
CA ASN A 35 3.44 0.31 -14.32
C ASN A 35 3.17 1.17 -15.57
N PRO A 36 2.06 1.94 -15.61
CA PRO A 36 1.73 2.76 -16.77
C PRO A 36 2.78 3.84 -17.05
N GLU A 37 2.95 4.18 -18.33
CA GLU A 37 3.64 5.41 -18.74
C GLU A 37 2.88 6.63 -18.21
N VAL A 38 3.59 7.74 -18.02
CA VAL A 38 3.02 9.00 -17.55
C VAL A 38 3.04 9.98 -18.72
N PRO A 39 1.90 10.17 -19.43
CA PRO A 39 1.83 11.08 -20.58
C PRO A 39 1.76 12.52 -20.09
N PHE A 40 2.91 13.08 -19.71
CA PHE A 40 3.05 14.44 -19.22
C PHE A 40 4.36 15.03 -19.73
N GLU A 41 4.26 16.21 -20.31
CA GLU A 41 5.38 17.02 -20.77
C GLU A 41 5.08 18.49 -20.47
N SER A 42 6.02 19.19 -19.84
CA SER A 42 5.92 20.62 -19.59
C SER A 42 7.30 21.21 -19.42
N SER A 43 7.58 22.37 -20.00
CA SER A 43 8.87 23.04 -19.90
C SER A 43 9.19 23.49 -18.48
N ALA A 44 8.16 23.75 -17.66
CA ALA A 44 8.30 24.23 -16.29
C ALA A 44 7.08 23.82 -15.45
N TYR A 45 7.30 23.05 -14.39
CA TYR A 45 6.24 22.61 -13.47
C TYR A 45 6.74 22.41 -12.04
N HIS A 46 5.83 22.46 -11.08
CA HIS A 46 6.10 22.10 -9.68
C HIS A 46 5.56 20.71 -9.35
N ILE A 47 6.21 20.06 -8.38
CA ILE A 47 5.75 18.79 -7.82
C ILE A 47 5.32 19.04 -6.37
N SER A 48 4.15 18.54 -6.02
CA SER A 48 3.66 18.51 -4.64
C SER A 48 3.13 17.11 -4.31
N ALA A 49 3.06 16.79 -3.01
CA ALA A 49 2.65 15.49 -2.52
C ALA A 49 1.62 15.60 -1.39
N LEU A 50 0.71 14.64 -1.34
CA LEU A 50 -0.20 14.40 -0.22
C LEU A 50 -0.20 12.91 0.11
N ALA A 51 -0.32 12.55 1.39
CA ALA A 51 -0.48 11.16 1.83
C ALA A 51 -1.89 10.90 2.35
N ARG A 52 -2.42 9.70 2.13
CA ARG A 52 -3.69 9.24 2.71
C ARG A 52 -3.64 7.75 3.01
N GLY A 53 -3.48 7.40 4.28
CA GLY A 53 -3.31 6.01 4.70
C GLY A 53 -2.06 5.41 4.08
N LYS A 54 -2.19 4.34 3.29
CA LYS A 54 -1.04 3.69 2.61
C LYS A 54 -0.86 4.09 1.15
N GLU A 55 -1.28 5.30 0.83
CA GLU A 55 -1.19 5.88 -0.52
C GLU A 55 -0.54 7.26 -0.43
N LEU A 56 0.23 7.60 -1.46
CA LEU A 56 0.80 8.94 -1.66
C LEU A 56 0.41 9.44 -3.04
N ARG A 57 -0.15 10.65 -3.12
CA ARG A 57 -0.51 11.31 -4.37
C ARG A 57 0.50 12.40 -4.68
N LEU A 58 1.16 12.30 -5.83
CA LEU A 58 1.90 13.41 -6.41
C LEU A 58 0.97 14.21 -7.32
N THR A 59 1.19 15.52 -7.37
CA THR A 59 0.57 16.44 -8.34
C THR A 59 1.67 17.18 -9.07
N LEU A 60 1.65 17.07 -10.40
CA LEU A 60 2.51 17.80 -11.34
C LEU A 60 1.70 19.00 -11.82
N SER A 61 2.15 20.20 -11.48
CA SER A 61 1.43 21.45 -11.76
C SER A 61 2.25 22.34 -12.68
N PRO A 62 1.92 22.43 -13.98
CA PRO A 62 2.56 23.34 -14.91
C PRO A 62 2.53 24.79 -14.42
N LEU A 63 3.64 25.51 -14.65
CA LEU A 63 3.74 26.92 -14.33
C LEU A 63 3.06 27.79 -15.41
N PRO A 64 2.59 29.01 -15.05
CA PRO A 64 2.09 29.96 -16.04
C PRO A 64 3.14 30.22 -17.15
N GLY A 65 2.73 30.06 -18.41
CA GLY A 65 3.61 30.24 -19.56
C GLY A 65 4.45 29.02 -19.95
N ALA A 66 4.38 27.92 -19.20
CA ALA A 66 5.03 26.66 -19.57
C ALA A 66 4.44 26.08 -20.87
N GLN A 67 5.29 25.41 -21.65
CA GLN A 67 4.93 24.80 -22.93
C GLN A 67 5.30 23.31 -22.95
N PRO A 68 4.52 22.43 -23.61
CA PRO A 68 3.22 22.70 -24.20
C PRO A 68 2.15 23.03 -23.14
N LEU A 69 0.99 23.54 -23.58
CA LEU A 69 -0.16 23.71 -22.70
C LEU A 69 -0.58 22.35 -22.14
N GLN A 70 -0.50 22.21 -20.83
CA GLN A 70 -0.70 20.95 -20.13
C GLN A 70 -1.54 21.22 -18.87
N GLU A 71 -2.53 20.36 -18.64
CA GLU A 71 -3.30 20.38 -17.40
C GLU A 71 -2.52 19.72 -16.25
N PRO A 72 -2.74 20.15 -14.98
CA PRO A 72 -2.15 19.48 -13.84
C PRO A 72 -2.47 17.98 -13.82
N LEU A 73 -1.45 17.16 -13.64
CA LEU A 73 -1.59 15.70 -13.59
C LEU A 73 -1.28 15.18 -12.19
N ALA A 74 -2.20 14.39 -11.64
CA ALA A 74 -1.96 13.68 -10.40
C ALA A 74 -1.63 12.21 -10.64
N LEU A 75 -0.83 11.64 -9.73
CA LEU A 75 -0.40 10.24 -9.74
C LEU A 75 -0.54 9.67 -8.33
N VAL A 76 -1.19 8.52 -8.17
CA VAL A 76 -1.33 7.87 -6.86
C VAL A 76 -0.40 6.66 -6.77
N PHE A 77 0.50 6.68 -5.80
CA PHE A 77 1.51 5.67 -5.53
C PHE A 77 1.13 4.80 -4.33
N ARG A 78 1.43 3.51 -4.45
CA ARG A 78 1.51 2.53 -3.35
C ARG A 78 2.90 1.93 -3.38
N PHE A 79 3.65 2.04 -2.30
CA PHE A 79 5.09 1.74 -2.30
C PHE A 79 5.45 0.25 -2.32
N GLY A 80 4.49 -0.66 -2.12
CA GLY A 80 4.82 -2.08 -2.05
C GLY A 80 5.71 -2.39 -0.85
N MET A 81 6.85 -3.06 -1.02
CA MET A 81 7.75 -3.36 0.12
C MET A 81 9.04 -2.55 0.16
N SER A 82 9.47 -2.00 -0.99
CA SER A 82 10.75 -1.29 -1.14
C SER A 82 10.62 0.03 -1.91
N GLY A 83 9.40 0.46 -2.22
CA GLY A 83 9.16 1.75 -2.85
C GLY A 83 9.59 2.90 -1.95
N SER A 84 10.29 3.85 -2.53
CA SER A 84 10.70 5.10 -1.89
C SER A 84 10.84 6.21 -2.92
N PHE A 85 10.92 7.45 -2.45
CA PHE A 85 11.25 8.64 -3.23
C PHE A 85 12.63 9.10 -2.81
N GLN A 86 13.45 9.46 -3.79
CA GLN A 86 14.79 9.98 -3.58
C GLN A 86 15.00 11.16 -4.52
N LEU A 87 15.64 12.22 -4.04
CA LEU A 87 16.13 13.31 -4.87
C LEU A 87 17.64 13.10 -5.05
N ALA A 88 18.08 12.94 -6.30
CA ALA A 88 19.47 12.63 -6.62
C ALA A 88 19.98 13.53 -7.77
N PRO A 89 21.30 13.69 -7.93
CA PRO A 89 21.88 14.31 -9.12
C PRO A 89 21.45 13.57 -10.40
N SER A 90 21.14 14.31 -11.48
CA SER A 90 20.64 13.72 -12.73
C SER A 90 21.65 12.81 -13.44
N ASP A 91 22.95 12.96 -13.15
CA ASP A 91 24.06 12.15 -13.66
C ASP A 91 24.39 10.94 -12.77
N ALA A 92 23.84 10.88 -11.56
CA ALA A 92 24.07 9.82 -10.58
C ALA A 92 22.73 9.23 -10.09
N LEU A 93 21.92 8.74 -11.04
CA LEU A 93 20.60 8.18 -10.74
C LEU A 93 20.69 6.91 -9.87
N PRO A 94 19.83 6.77 -8.84
CA PRO A 94 19.80 5.56 -8.03
C PRO A 94 19.47 4.31 -8.87
N PRO A 95 20.08 3.15 -8.55
CA PRO A 95 19.66 1.91 -9.16
C PRO A 95 18.18 1.65 -8.87
N HIS A 96 17.47 1.05 -9.83
CA HIS A 96 16.03 0.78 -9.72
C HIS A 96 15.14 2.03 -9.62
N ALA A 97 15.59 3.19 -10.10
CA ALA A 97 14.76 4.37 -10.32
C ALA A 97 13.76 4.13 -11.47
N HIS A 98 12.55 3.68 -11.11
CA HIS A 98 11.56 3.21 -12.06
C HIS A 98 10.69 4.31 -12.67
N LEU A 99 10.57 5.46 -12.00
CA LEU A 99 9.92 6.67 -12.51
C LEU A 99 10.76 7.90 -12.11
N ARG A 100 10.99 8.83 -13.03
CA ARG A 100 11.94 9.95 -12.86
C ARG A 100 11.34 11.26 -13.34
N PHE A 101 11.58 12.32 -12.58
CA PHE A 101 11.20 13.71 -12.87
C PHE A 101 12.43 14.59 -12.78
N TYR A 102 12.79 15.29 -13.85
CA TYR A 102 14.04 16.07 -13.90
C TYR A 102 13.78 17.57 -13.67
N THR A 103 14.74 18.24 -13.04
CA THR A 103 14.72 19.70 -12.89
C THR A 103 15.00 20.42 -14.21
N ALA A 104 14.37 21.58 -14.39
CA ALA A 104 14.59 22.46 -15.54
C ALA A 104 15.78 23.42 -15.30
N PRO A 105 16.52 23.80 -16.35
CA PRO A 105 17.48 24.91 -16.29
C PRO A 105 16.79 26.25 -15.95
N PRO A 106 17.47 27.23 -15.33
CA PRO A 106 18.90 27.27 -14.97
C PRO A 106 19.25 26.66 -13.59
N GLY A 107 18.36 25.87 -13.00
CA GLY A 107 18.56 25.27 -11.68
C GLY A 107 19.57 24.10 -11.62
N PRO A 108 19.86 23.58 -10.42
CA PRO A 108 20.70 22.39 -10.26
C PRO A 108 20.08 21.20 -11.00
N ARG A 109 20.91 20.38 -11.67
CA ARG A 109 20.46 19.20 -12.41
C ARG A 109 20.20 18.03 -11.46
N LEU A 110 18.95 17.89 -11.03
CA LEU A 110 18.47 16.88 -10.11
C LEU A 110 17.34 16.07 -10.74
N ALA A 111 17.11 14.89 -10.18
CA ALA A 111 16.02 14.01 -10.53
C ALA A 111 15.30 13.51 -9.26
N LEU A 112 14.00 13.77 -9.17
CA LEU A 112 13.14 13.08 -8.21
C LEU A 112 12.84 11.68 -8.79
N CYS A 113 13.16 10.65 -8.02
CA CYS A 113 13.09 9.26 -8.47
C CYS A 113 12.17 8.45 -7.55
N PHE A 114 11.21 7.73 -8.14
CA PHE A 114 10.55 6.61 -7.46
C PHE A 114 11.40 5.35 -7.62
N VAL A 115 12.02 4.92 -6.53
CA VAL A 115 12.94 3.77 -6.48
C VAL A 115 12.21 2.58 -5.87
N ASP A 116 12.23 1.43 -6.54
CA ASP A 116 11.61 0.21 -6.01
C ASP A 116 12.29 -1.09 -6.50
N ILE A 117 13.26 -1.56 -5.72
CA ILE A 117 14.07 -2.75 -6.03
C ILE A 117 13.21 -3.99 -6.33
N ARG A 118 12.14 -4.21 -5.55
CA ARG A 118 11.30 -5.40 -5.64
C ARG A 118 10.17 -5.29 -6.65
N ARG A 119 9.93 -4.09 -7.21
CA ARG A 119 8.88 -3.81 -8.20
C ARG A 119 7.48 -4.24 -7.73
N PHE A 120 7.21 -4.09 -6.44
CA PHE A 120 5.88 -4.31 -5.85
C PHE A 120 5.10 -3.01 -5.67
N GLY A 121 5.77 -1.88 -5.83
CA GLY A 121 5.18 -0.57 -5.90
C GLY A 121 4.40 -0.39 -7.19
N HIS A 122 3.29 0.34 -7.08
CA HIS A 122 2.39 0.61 -8.18
C HIS A 122 2.00 2.07 -8.20
N TRP A 123 1.82 2.64 -9.39
CA TRP A 123 1.21 3.96 -9.55
C TRP A 123 0.09 3.93 -10.58
N GLU A 124 -0.91 4.76 -10.32
CA GLU A 124 -2.07 4.94 -11.20
C GLU A 124 -2.15 6.40 -11.64
N LEU A 125 -2.57 6.61 -12.89
CA LEU A 125 -2.81 7.94 -13.44
C LEU A 125 -4.10 8.52 -12.86
N GLY A 126 -4.07 9.81 -12.54
CA GLY A 126 -5.19 10.53 -11.93
C GLY A 126 -5.06 10.67 -10.41
N GLY A 127 -5.83 11.60 -9.85
CA GLY A 127 -5.74 11.98 -8.44
C GLY A 127 -6.67 11.23 -7.49
N LYS A 128 -7.34 10.16 -7.95
CA LYS A 128 -8.33 9.43 -7.16
C LYS A 128 -7.64 8.38 -6.28
N TRP A 129 -7.87 8.47 -4.98
CA TRP A 129 -7.46 7.41 -4.04
C TRP A 129 -8.12 6.08 -4.37
N GLN A 130 -7.50 4.96 -4.00
CA GLN A 130 -8.04 3.64 -4.30
C GLN A 130 -9.48 3.51 -3.75
N PRO A 131 -10.46 3.13 -4.60
CA PRO A 131 -11.83 2.99 -4.16
C PRO A 131 -11.97 1.92 -3.08
N GLY A 132 -12.84 2.20 -2.11
CA GLY A 132 -13.09 1.31 -0.98
C GLY A 132 -12.12 1.46 0.19
N ARG A 133 -11.03 2.24 0.09
CA ARG A 133 -10.21 2.57 1.27
C ARG A 133 -10.90 3.60 2.17
N GLY A 134 -10.90 3.31 3.47
CA GLY A 134 -11.47 4.19 4.48
C GLY A 134 -10.67 5.47 4.70
N PRO A 135 -11.14 6.35 5.61
CA PRO A 135 -10.41 7.53 6.04
C PRO A 135 -9.05 7.20 6.65
N CYS A 136 -8.07 8.06 6.42
CA CYS A 136 -6.73 7.94 6.96
C CYS A 136 -6.74 8.07 8.48
N VAL A 137 -6.16 7.09 9.17
CA VAL A 137 -6.07 7.12 10.65
C VAL A 137 -5.26 8.30 11.19
N LEU A 138 -4.39 8.91 10.39
CA LEU A 138 -3.54 10.05 10.78
C LEU A 138 -4.20 11.41 10.55
N LEU A 139 -4.79 11.60 9.37
CA LEU A 139 -5.24 12.92 8.89
C LEU A 139 -6.75 13.12 9.01
N GLU A 140 -7.52 12.04 9.12
CA GLU A 140 -8.99 12.05 9.07
C GLU A 140 -9.56 11.27 10.28
N TYR A 141 -9.02 11.50 11.49
CA TYR A 141 -9.30 10.67 12.67
C TYR A 141 -10.80 10.57 13.00
N GLU A 142 -11.53 11.67 13.05
CA GLU A 142 -12.95 11.64 13.41
C GLU A 142 -13.76 10.88 12.34
N GLN A 143 -13.50 11.12 11.05
CA GLN A 143 -14.14 10.37 9.97
C GLN A 143 -13.78 8.88 10.01
N PHE A 144 -12.52 8.55 10.30
CA PHE A 144 -12.04 7.17 10.49
C PHE A 144 -12.82 6.49 11.61
N ARG A 145 -12.88 7.14 12.78
CA ARG A 145 -13.54 6.61 13.96
C ARG A 145 -15.02 6.37 13.70
N GLU A 146 -15.70 7.37 13.16
CA GLU A 146 -17.11 7.27 12.80
C GLU A 146 -17.37 6.17 11.75
N ASN A 147 -16.51 6.06 10.74
CA ASN A 147 -16.61 5.01 9.72
C ASN A 147 -16.52 3.60 10.33
N VAL A 148 -15.68 3.38 11.33
CA VAL A 148 -15.60 2.08 12.03
C VAL A 148 -16.88 1.84 12.84
N LEU A 149 -17.26 2.80 13.71
CA LEU A 149 -18.35 2.62 14.66
C LEU A 149 -19.72 2.47 13.96
N ARG A 150 -19.96 3.21 12.87
CA ARG A 150 -21.21 3.10 12.10
C ARG A 150 -21.35 1.76 11.38
N ASN A 151 -20.24 1.08 11.10
CA ASN A 151 -20.21 -0.13 10.27
C ASN A 151 -19.88 -1.41 11.06
N LEU A 152 -20.00 -1.41 12.39
CA LEU A 152 -19.65 -2.58 13.23
C LEU A 152 -20.41 -3.86 12.84
N VAL A 153 -21.58 -3.73 12.22
CA VAL A 153 -22.36 -4.87 11.69
C VAL A 153 -21.70 -5.57 10.49
N ASP A 154 -20.71 -4.96 9.84
CA ASP A 154 -19.99 -5.56 8.72
C ASP A 154 -19.25 -6.84 9.16
N LYS A 155 -19.21 -7.84 8.25
CA LYS A 155 -18.54 -9.13 8.44
C LYS A 155 -17.02 -9.03 8.67
N ALA A 156 -16.41 -7.90 8.35
CA ALA A 156 -15.02 -7.61 8.71
C ALA A 156 -14.80 -7.73 10.22
N PHE A 157 -15.78 -7.30 11.01
CA PHE A 157 -15.70 -7.26 12.46
C PHE A 157 -16.07 -8.61 13.13
N ASP A 158 -16.47 -9.62 12.35
CA ASP A 158 -16.56 -11.00 12.82
C ASP A 158 -15.20 -11.70 12.90
N ARG A 159 -14.16 -11.10 12.32
CA ARG A 159 -12.80 -11.64 12.31
C ARG A 159 -12.06 -11.29 13.60
N PRO A 160 -10.95 -12.00 13.89
CA PRO A 160 -9.96 -11.57 14.88
C PRO A 160 -9.61 -10.08 14.77
N ILE A 161 -9.47 -9.38 15.89
CA ILE A 161 -9.15 -7.94 15.88
C ILE A 161 -7.82 -7.65 15.18
N CYS A 162 -6.82 -8.52 15.31
CA CYS A 162 -5.55 -8.37 14.59
C CYS A 162 -5.70 -8.46 13.06
N GLU A 163 -6.73 -9.14 12.55
CA GLU A 163 -7.04 -9.21 11.13
C GLU A 163 -7.87 -8.01 10.67
N ALA A 164 -8.86 -7.62 11.47
CA ALA A 164 -9.71 -6.46 11.18
C ALA A 164 -8.88 -5.17 11.10
N LEU A 165 -7.87 -5.00 11.97
CA LEU A 165 -6.93 -3.88 11.94
C LEU A 165 -6.13 -3.77 10.63
N LEU A 166 -6.04 -4.83 9.83
CA LEU A 166 -5.39 -4.79 8.51
C LEU A 166 -6.35 -4.49 7.36
N ASP A 167 -7.65 -4.43 7.61
CA ASP A 167 -8.65 -4.10 6.59
C ASP A 167 -8.63 -2.61 6.28
N GLN A 168 -8.09 -2.25 5.12
CA GLN A 168 -7.89 -0.87 4.69
C GLN A 168 -9.20 -0.13 4.37
N ARG A 169 -10.34 -0.83 4.32
CA ARG A 169 -11.67 -0.20 4.25
C ARG A 169 -12.03 0.54 5.54
N PHE A 170 -11.45 0.11 6.66
CA PHE A 170 -11.73 0.64 7.99
C PHE A 170 -10.50 1.29 8.62
N PHE A 171 -9.33 0.65 8.53
CA PHE A 171 -8.09 1.08 9.20
C PHE A 171 -7.03 1.49 8.17
N ASN A 172 -7.36 2.44 7.29
CA ASN A 172 -6.46 2.88 6.22
C ASN A 172 -5.21 3.56 6.79
N GLY A 173 -4.06 2.90 6.62
CA GLY A 173 -2.78 3.31 7.22
C GLY A 173 -2.22 2.27 8.18
N ILE A 174 -3.04 1.46 8.84
CA ILE A 174 -2.56 0.45 9.79
C ILE A 174 -1.99 -0.76 9.05
N GLY A 175 -0.81 -1.21 9.44
CA GLY A 175 -0.18 -2.43 8.96
C GLY A 175 0.28 -3.35 10.08
N ASN A 176 1.29 -4.15 9.76
CA ASN A 176 1.67 -5.30 10.56
C ASN A 176 2.42 -4.92 11.84
N TYR A 177 3.27 -3.90 11.81
CA TYR A 177 3.94 -3.45 13.03
C TYR A 177 2.97 -2.62 13.88
N LEU A 178 2.18 -1.71 13.28
CA LEU A 178 1.24 -0.90 14.03
C LEU A 178 0.19 -1.74 14.74
N ARG A 179 -0.38 -2.78 14.10
CA ARG A 179 -1.37 -3.63 14.79
C ARG A 179 -0.80 -4.31 16.04
N ALA A 180 0.49 -4.69 16.01
CA ALA A 180 1.14 -5.34 17.15
C ALA A 180 1.34 -4.33 18.29
N GLU A 181 1.85 -3.15 17.96
CA GLU A 181 2.10 -2.06 18.91
C GLU A 181 0.81 -1.50 19.54
N ILE A 182 -0.26 -1.39 18.76
CA ILE A 182 -1.57 -0.91 19.20
C ILE A 182 -2.21 -1.92 20.16
N LEU A 183 -2.29 -3.20 19.77
CA LEU A 183 -2.90 -4.25 20.61
C LEU A 183 -2.09 -4.47 21.90
N TYR A 184 -0.77 -4.36 21.81
CA TYR A 184 0.13 -4.50 22.96
C TYR A 184 -0.08 -3.41 24.02
N ARG A 185 -0.30 -2.14 23.62
CA ARG A 185 -0.56 -1.03 24.57
C ARG A 185 -1.81 -1.26 25.41
N LEU A 186 -2.84 -1.91 24.86
CA LEU A 186 -4.09 -2.22 25.57
C LEU A 186 -4.17 -3.63 26.12
N LYS A 187 -3.13 -4.45 25.91
CA LYS A 187 -3.11 -5.88 26.26
C LYS A 187 -4.33 -6.65 25.72
N ILE A 188 -4.81 -6.26 24.54
CA ILE A 188 -5.94 -6.94 23.88
C ILE A 188 -5.42 -8.21 23.20
N PRO A 189 -5.98 -9.39 23.49
CA PRO A 189 -5.61 -10.61 22.79
C PRO A 189 -5.88 -10.48 21.29
N PRO A 190 -4.89 -10.77 20.42
CA PRO A 190 -5.02 -10.50 18.98
C PRO A 190 -6.13 -11.29 18.27
N PHE A 191 -6.52 -12.43 18.84
CA PHE A 191 -7.60 -13.27 18.35
C PHE A 191 -8.91 -13.13 19.15
N GLU A 192 -9.11 -11.99 19.82
CA GLU A 192 -10.46 -11.58 20.20
C GLU A 192 -11.31 -11.21 18.98
N LYS A 193 -12.62 -11.43 19.07
CA LYS A 193 -13.56 -11.01 18.02
C LYS A 193 -13.58 -9.48 17.94
N ALA A 194 -13.31 -8.93 16.76
CA ALA A 194 -13.15 -7.48 16.59
C ALA A 194 -14.38 -6.67 17.03
N ARG A 195 -15.59 -7.15 16.69
CA ARG A 195 -16.85 -6.50 17.10
C ARG A 195 -16.96 -6.39 18.63
N THR A 196 -16.67 -7.47 19.35
CA THR A 196 -16.72 -7.51 20.82
C THR A 196 -15.77 -6.48 21.44
N VAL A 197 -14.55 -6.37 20.90
CA VAL A 197 -13.58 -5.37 21.36
C VAL A 197 -14.10 -3.95 21.13
N LEU A 198 -14.67 -3.66 19.95
CA LEU A 198 -15.09 -2.32 19.56
C LEU A 198 -16.42 -1.87 20.20
N GLU A 199 -17.38 -2.77 20.39
CA GLU A 199 -18.65 -2.47 21.08
C GLU A 199 -18.43 -2.09 22.54
N ALA A 200 -17.48 -2.75 23.22
CA ALA A 200 -17.10 -2.39 24.58
C ALA A 200 -16.59 -0.94 24.70
N LEU A 201 -16.00 -0.39 23.63
CA LEU A 201 -15.53 1.01 23.58
C LEU A 201 -16.68 2.00 23.39
N GLN A 202 -17.73 1.61 22.67
CA GLN A 202 -18.93 2.44 22.48
C GLN A 202 -19.64 2.66 23.82
N GLN A 203 -19.75 1.61 24.64
CA GLN A 203 -20.42 1.67 25.94
C GLN A 203 -19.66 2.56 26.95
N ARG A 204 -18.32 2.58 26.91
CA ARG A 204 -17.51 3.47 27.76
C ARG A 204 -17.70 4.96 27.45
N ARG A 205 -18.09 5.33 26.23
CA ARG A 205 -18.33 6.74 25.85
C ARG A 205 -19.71 7.26 26.28
N LEU A 206 -20.67 6.37 26.50
CA LEU A 206 -22.06 6.73 26.74
C LEU A 206 -22.38 7.06 28.21
N SER A 207 -21.41 6.97 29.14
CA SER A 207 -21.62 7.41 30.53
C SER A 207 -21.84 8.94 30.57
N PRO A 208 -23.08 9.44 30.78
CA PRO A 208 -23.40 10.86 30.61
C PRO A 208 -22.88 11.74 31.75
N GLU A 209 -22.51 11.14 32.88
CA GLU A 209 -22.31 11.80 34.18
C GLU A 209 -20.96 12.52 34.35
N LEU A 210 -20.03 12.40 33.40
CA LEU A 210 -18.72 13.04 33.50
C LEU A 210 -18.71 14.42 32.84
N THR A 211 -18.22 15.41 33.59
CA THR A 211 -17.94 16.77 33.09
C THR A 211 -16.90 16.73 31.95
N LEU A 212 -16.86 17.77 31.11
CA LEU A 212 -15.91 17.85 29.99
C LEU A 212 -14.45 17.67 30.46
N SER A 213 -14.08 18.29 31.58
CA SER A 213 -12.75 18.19 32.19
C SER A 213 -12.42 16.79 32.70
N GLN A 214 -13.40 16.08 33.27
CA GLN A 214 -13.23 14.68 33.70
C GLN A 214 -13.14 13.73 32.50
N LYS A 215 -13.90 13.98 31.43
CA LYS A 215 -13.80 13.22 30.16
C LYS A 215 -12.43 13.40 29.52
N ILE A 216 -11.90 14.62 29.50
CA ILE A 216 -10.54 14.90 28.99
C ILE A 216 -9.49 14.15 29.82
N ARG A 217 -9.54 14.26 31.15
CA ARG A 217 -8.58 13.58 32.05
C ARG A 217 -8.63 12.06 31.93
N SER A 218 -9.84 11.49 31.87
CA SER A 218 -10.05 10.04 31.73
C SER A 218 -9.56 9.50 30.38
N LYS A 219 -9.86 10.20 29.27
CA LYS A 219 -9.37 9.84 27.93
C LYS A 219 -7.85 9.93 27.80
N LEU A 220 -7.25 10.94 28.43
CA LEU A 220 -5.79 11.11 28.40
C LEU A 220 -5.08 9.97 29.14
N GLN A 221 -5.71 9.41 30.18
CA GLN A 221 -5.14 8.33 30.99
C GLN A 221 -5.48 6.93 30.44
N ASN A 222 -6.59 6.77 29.73
CA ASN A 222 -7.07 5.48 29.23
C ASN A 222 -7.56 5.59 27.77
N PRO A 223 -6.64 5.76 26.80
CA PRO A 223 -7.02 5.84 25.39
C PRO A 223 -7.66 4.52 24.92
N ASP A 224 -8.70 4.61 24.10
CA ASP A 224 -9.31 3.45 23.48
C ASP A 224 -8.56 2.94 22.24
N LEU A 225 -8.98 1.79 21.70
CA LEU A 225 -8.31 1.17 20.54
C LEU A 225 -8.27 2.09 19.31
N LEU A 226 -9.35 2.81 19.04
CA LEU A 226 -9.44 3.68 17.87
C LEU A 226 -8.60 4.95 18.08
N GLU A 227 -8.55 5.47 19.31
CA GLU A 227 -7.62 6.54 19.70
C GLU A 227 -6.17 6.10 19.49
N LEU A 228 -5.80 4.89 19.90
CA LEU A 228 -4.44 4.37 19.65
C LEU A 228 -4.14 4.11 18.18
N CYS A 229 -5.14 3.78 17.35
CA CYS A 229 -4.96 3.72 15.89
C CYS A 229 -4.54 5.06 15.28
N HIS A 230 -4.76 6.18 15.99
CA HIS A 230 -4.34 7.52 15.60
C HIS A 230 -3.05 7.97 16.31
N LEU A 231 -2.96 7.73 17.63
CA LEU A 231 -1.84 8.21 18.44
C LEU A 231 -0.55 7.42 18.19
N VAL A 232 -0.62 6.09 18.10
CA VAL A 232 0.57 5.24 17.91
C VAL A 232 1.28 5.56 16.59
N PRO A 233 0.59 5.71 15.44
CA PRO A 233 1.27 6.14 14.21
C PRO A 233 1.81 7.58 14.29
N LYS A 234 1.17 8.47 15.04
CA LYS A 234 1.67 9.84 15.27
C LYS A 234 2.97 9.87 16.06
N GLU A 235 3.13 8.98 17.05
CA GLU A 235 4.42 8.81 17.74
C GLU A 235 5.52 8.49 16.73
N VAL A 236 5.28 7.57 15.78
CA VAL A 236 6.27 7.22 14.76
C VAL A 236 6.67 8.41 13.89
N ILE A 237 5.73 9.27 13.54
CA ILE A 237 6.02 10.51 12.80
C ILE A 237 6.89 11.46 13.64
N GLN A 238 6.74 11.46 14.96
CA GLN A 238 7.49 12.30 15.89
C GLN A 238 8.86 11.72 16.28
N LEU A 239 9.11 10.43 16.06
CA LEU A 239 10.38 9.75 16.40
C LEU A 239 11.55 10.18 15.51
N GLY A 240 11.30 10.60 14.27
CA GLY A 240 12.34 11.12 13.36
C GLY A 240 12.14 12.63 13.17
N GLY A 241 13.17 13.48 13.11
CA GLY A 241 14.33 13.36 12.23
C GLY A 241 13.91 13.82 10.82
N LYS A 242 14.78 14.41 9.98
CA LYS A 242 14.35 14.71 8.59
C LYS A 242 13.93 13.43 7.81
N GLY A 243 14.18 12.22 8.36
CA GLY A 243 13.20 11.13 8.55
C GLY A 243 12.83 10.29 7.32
N TYR A 244 13.18 10.79 6.15
CA TYR A 244 12.97 10.13 4.88
C TYR A 244 14.00 10.70 3.91
N GLY A 245 14.98 9.89 3.50
CA GLY A 245 16.13 10.34 2.71
C GLY A 245 17.40 9.56 3.06
N GLN A 246 18.44 9.67 2.23
CA GLN A 246 19.62 8.81 2.26
C GLN A 246 20.57 9.08 3.45
N GLU A 247 20.46 10.25 4.09
CA GLU A 247 21.44 10.75 5.06
C GLU A 247 21.16 10.39 6.53
N SER A 248 19.97 9.91 6.88
CA SER A 248 19.59 9.60 8.28
C SER A 248 19.11 8.17 8.53
N GLY A 249 19.22 7.27 7.54
CA GLY A 249 18.58 5.96 7.56
C GLY A 249 18.96 5.03 8.72
N GLU A 250 20.23 5.05 9.17
CA GLU A 250 20.68 4.17 10.28
C GLU A 250 20.25 4.69 11.65
N GLU A 251 20.36 6.00 11.91
CA GLU A 251 19.93 6.62 13.16
C GLU A 251 18.41 6.58 13.31
N ASP A 252 17.67 6.92 12.24
CA ASP A 252 16.21 6.86 12.21
C ASP A 252 15.73 5.42 12.46
N PHE A 253 16.40 4.42 11.86
CA PHE A 253 16.05 3.02 12.09
C PHE A 253 16.39 2.54 13.50
N ALA A 254 17.47 3.04 14.11
CA ALA A 254 17.81 2.76 15.50
C ALA A 254 16.76 3.34 16.46
N ALA A 255 16.33 4.59 16.26
CA ALA A 255 15.27 5.23 17.03
C ALA A 255 13.94 4.48 16.89
N PHE A 256 13.56 4.13 15.65
CA PHE A 256 12.37 3.32 15.40
C PHE A 256 12.44 1.96 16.09
N ARG A 257 13.59 1.27 16.03
CA ARG A 257 13.79 -0.02 16.70
C ARG A 257 13.66 0.10 18.22
N ALA A 258 14.19 1.18 18.81
CA ALA A 258 14.08 1.45 20.24
C ALA A 258 12.64 1.76 20.67
N TRP A 259 11.81 2.33 19.79
CA TRP A 259 10.41 2.60 20.05
C TRP A 259 9.53 1.34 20.04
N LEU A 260 9.88 0.30 19.27
CA LEU A 260 9.11 -0.94 19.21
C LEU A 260 9.06 -1.64 20.57
N GLN A 261 7.85 -1.94 21.05
CA GLN A 261 7.64 -2.60 22.33
C GLN A 261 7.21 -4.06 22.17
N CYS A 262 6.66 -4.43 21.02
CA CYS A 262 6.07 -5.75 20.79
C CYS A 262 6.57 -6.38 19.48
N TYR A 263 6.53 -5.65 18.37
CA TYR A 263 6.79 -6.19 17.05
C TYR A 263 8.23 -6.70 16.93
N GLY A 264 8.39 -8.02 16.82
CA GLY A 264 9.71 -8.64 16.71
C GLY A 264 10.57 -8.59 17.97
N MET A 265 10.01 -8.18 19.11
CA MET A 265 10.74 -8.06 20.38
C MET A 265 11.00 -9.42 21.05
N ALA A 266 12.10 -9.52 21.80
CA ALA A 266 12.45 -10.74 22.51
C ALA A 266 11.41 -11.04 23.61
N GLY A 267 11.10 -12.33 23.83
CA GLY A 267 10.11 -12.75 24.82
C GLY A 267 8.65 -12.63 24.39
N MET A 268 8.36 -11.93 23.29
CA MET A 268 7.01 -11.83 22.73
C MET A 268 6.59 -13.13 22.04
N SER A 269 5.30 -13.43 22.13
CA SER A 269 4.67 -14.53 21.41
C SER A 269 4.36 -14.11 19.98
N SER A 270 4.34 -15.07 19.07
CA SER A 270 3.93 -14.84 17.69
C SER A 270 3.08 -15.98 17.15
N LEU A 271 2.09 -15.64 16.33
CA LEU A 271 1.21 -16.57 15.61
C LEU A 271 0.96 -16.04 14.19
N ARG A 272 0.41 -16.90 13.31
CA ARG A 272 0.00 -16.51 11.95
C ARG A 272 -1.50 -16.28 11.89
N ASP A 273 -1.90 -15.20 11.23
CA ASP A 273 -3.29 -14.98 10.85
C ASP A 273 -3.69 -15.81 9.62
N ARG A 274 -4.97 -15.74 9.20
CA ARG A 274 -5.46 -16.51 8.05
C ARG A 274 -4.74 -16.20 6.72
N HIS A 275 -4.12 -15.03 6.61
CA HIS A 275 -3.38 -14.60 5.42
C HIS A 275 -1.88 -14.93 5.52
N GLY A 276 -1.49 -15.70 6.54
CA GLY A 276 -0.11 -16.12 6.78
C GLY A 276 0.79 -15.03 7.33
N ARG A 277 0.25 -13.86 7.71
CA ARG A 277 1.05 -12.76 8.27
C ARG A 277 1.26 -13.01 9.75
N THR A 278 2.47 -12.71 10.23
CA THR A 278 2.81 -12.90 11.65
C THR A 278 2.25 -11.74 12.48
N ILE A 279 1.54 -12.06 13.55
CA ILE A 279 1.12 -11.12 14.60
C ILE A 279 1.97 -11.38 15.85
N TRP A 280 2.47 -10.30 16.46
CA TRP A 280 3.22 -10.31 17.71
C TRP A 280 2.33 -9.83 18.85
N PHE A 281 2.43 -10.46 20.02
CA PHE A 281 1.63 -10.13 21.20
C PHE A 281 2.28 -10.66 22.49
N GLN A 282 1.73 -10.24 23.63
CA GLN A 282 2.10 -10.72 24.96
C GLN A 282 0.87 -11.31 25.67
N GLY A 283 1.04 -12.45 26.33
CA GLY A 283 -0.04 -13.09 27.10
C GLY A 283 -0.91 -14.02 26.27
N ASP A 284 -2.21 -13.99 26.54
CA ASP A 284 -3.23 -14.82 25.90
C ASP A 284 -3.40 -14.46 24.41
N PRO A 285 -3.42 -15.44 23.48
CA PRO A 285 -3.77 -15.17 22.09
C PRO A 285 -5.25 -14.83 21.87
N GLY A 286 -6.17 -15.30 22.72
CA GLY A 286 -7.61 -15.11 22.57
C GLY A 286 -8.34 -16.27 21.86
N PRO A 287 -9.68 -16.27 21.86
CA PRO A 287 -10.52 -17.44 21.56
C PRO A 287 -10.52 -17.86 20.09
N LEU A 288 -10.27 -16.95 19.15
CA LEU A 288 -10.24 -17.26 17.71
C LEU A 288 -8.85 -17.65 17.21
N ALA A 289 -7.91 -17.95 18.10
CA ALA A 289 -6.57 -18.36 17.72
C ALA A 289 -6.59 -19.65 16.87
N PRO A 290 -5.72 -19.78 15.86
CA PRO A 290 -5.69 -20.96 15.00
C PRO A 290 -5.37 -22.22 15.82
N LYS A 291 -6.28 -23.22 15.76
CA LYS A 291 -6.11 -24.50 16.46
C LYS A 291 -4.83 -25.20 15.95
N GLY A 292 -3.93 -25.55 16.87
CA GLY A 292 -2.65 -26.23 16.55
C GLY A 292 -1.47 -25.29 16.27
N GLY A 293 -1.66 -23.96 16.27
CA GLY A 293 -0.56 -23.01 16.20
C GLY A 293 0.22 -22.98 17.51
N ARG A 294 1.39 -23.62 17.57
CA ARG A 294 2.32 -23.42 18.69
C ARG A 294 2.82 -21.97 18.63
N SER A 295 2.59 -21.19 19.69
CA SER A 295 3.14 -19.85 19.78
C SER A 295 4.67 -19.96 19.89
N HIS A 296 5.37 -19.32 18.94
CA HIS A 296 6.83 -19.27 18.98
C HIS A 296 7.25 -18.03 19.75
N LYS A 297 7.93 -18.24 20.89
CA LYS A 297 8.62 -17.16 21.61
C LYS A 297 9.97 -16.91 20.96
N LYS A 298 10.26 -15.66 20.60
CA LYS A 298 11.58 -15.28 20.12
C LYS A 298 12.58 -15.36 21.28
N LYS A 299 13.50 -16.34 21.22
CA LYS A 299 14.62 -16.45 22.17
C LYS A 299 15.55 -15.25 22.00
N SER A 300 16.02 -14.65 23.10
CA SER A 300 17.13 -13.70 23.05
C SER A 300 18.37 -14.43 22.54
N LYS A 301 18.99 -13.91 21.47
CA LYS A 301 20.36 -14.31 21.16
C LYS A 301 21.25 -13.61 22.17
N GLY A 302 21.88 -14.37 23.07
CA GLY A 302 22.95 -13.87 23.92
C GLY A 302 24.07 -13.33 23.06
N ALA A 303 24.72 -12.27 23.52
CA ALA A 303 25.89 -11.68 22.89
C ALA A 303 26.94 -12.77 22.62
N GLN A 304 27.22 -13.04 21.35
CA GLN A 304 28.45 -13.69 20.92
C GLN A 304 29.19 -12.70 20.03
N GLN A 305 30.44 -12.51 20.40
CA GLN A 305 31.43 -11.61 19.83
C GLN A 305 31.61 -11.85 18.32
N SER A 306 31.89 -10.77 17.60
CA SER A 306 32.36 -10.76 16.22
C SER A 306 33.58 -11.68 16.03
N PRO A 307 33.66 -12.48 14.96
CA PRO A 307 34.94 -12.96 14.47
C PRO A 307 35.50 -11.91 13.50
N GLU A 308 36.68 -11.41 13.82
CA GLU A 308 37.50 -10.59 12.95
C GLU A 308 37.86 -11.30 11.63
N ASP A 309 37.97 -10.45 10.62
CA ASP A 309 38.68 -10.53 9.36
C ASP A 309 39.65 -11.73 9.17
N LYS A 310 39.35 -12.60 8.19
CA LYS A 310 40.37 -13.34 7.42
C LYS A 310 39.94 -13.45 5.97
N MET A 311 40.65 -12.67 5.16
CA MET A 311 40.77 -12.74 3.71
C MET A 311 41.39 -14.10 3.31
N GLU A 312 40.76 -14.87 2.41
CA GLU A 312 41.45 -15.74 1.45
C GLU A 312 40.51 -16.21 0.31
N ASP A 313 40.91 -15.81 -0.90
CA ASP A 313 40.69 -16.23 -2.30
C ASP A 313 39.52 -17.11 -2.83
N PRO A 314 39.11 -16.86 -4.11
CA PRO A 314 37.96 -17.51 -4.76
C PRO A 314 38.28 -18.88 -5.38
N PRO A 315 37.27 -19.77 -5.55
CA PRO A 315 37.49 -21.08 -6.17
C PRO A 315 37.50 -21.04 -7.71
N PRO A 316 38.31 -21.88 -8.39
CA PRO A 316 38.36 -21.93 -9.86
C PRO A 316 37.31 -22.90 -10.48
N PRO A 317 37.08 -22.84 -11.81
CA PRO A 317 35.94 -23.49 -12.45
C PRO A 317 36.23 -24.86 -13.11
N SER A 318 35.17 -25.69 -13.13
CA SER A 318 34.86 -26.78 -14.09
C SER A 318 35.73 -28.06 -14.13
N LYS A 319 35.06 -29.22 -14.10
CA LYS A 319 35.06 -30.29 -15.15
C LYS A 319 34.47 -31.61 -14.61
N ALA A 320 33.49 -32.16 -15.31
CA ALA A 320 33.17 -33.61 -15.28
C ALA A 320 34.24 -34.36 -16.12
N PRO A 321 34.50 -35.68 -15.95
CA PRO A 321 33.62 -36.71 -16.53
C PRO A 321 33.67 -38.15 -15.91
N SER A 322 32.79 -38.99 -16.49
CA SER A 322 32.93 -40.43 -16.84
C SER A 322 32.69 -41.58 -15.83
N LYS A 323 31.53 -42.23 -16.03
CA LYS A 323 31.24 -43.66 -16.30
C LYS A 323 32.21 -44.76 -15.81
N THR A 324 31.63 -45.73 -15.08
CA THR A 324 32.01 -47.16 -15.14
C THR A 324 30.76 -48.05 -15.20
N ARG A 325 30.88 -49.17 -15.92
CA ARG A 325 29.82 -50.05 -16.46
C ARG A 325 30.12 -51.50 -16.05
N ARG A 326 29.09 -52.30 -15.69
CA ARG A 326 28.92 -53.79 -15.82
C ARG A 326 27.77 -54.22 -14.87
N THR A 327 26.82 -55.14 -15.10
CA THR A 327 26.44 -56.14 -16.14
C THR A 327 25.01 -56.65 -15.75
N ARG A 328 23.95 -56.57 -16.57
CA ARG A 328 23.35 -57.51 -17.57
C ARG A 328 22.62 -58.78 -17.05
N ARG A 329 21.27 -58.81 -17.22
CA ARG A 329 20.32 -59.93 -17.58
C ARG A 329 18.89 -59.37 -17.40
N GLY A 330 17.87 -59.48 -18.26
CA GLY A 330 17.62 -60.05 -19.58
C GLY A 330 16.26 -59.49 -20.09
N LEU A 331 16.04 -59.52 -21.40
CA LEU A 331 14.81 -59.16 -22.16
C LEU A 331 14.15 -60.48 -22.65
N PRO A 332 12.89 -60.54 -23.18
CA PRO A 332 12.36 -59.77 -24.32
C PRO A 332 10.86 -59.37 -24.16
N GLU A 333 10.12 -58.67 -25.04
CA GLU A 333 9.96 -58.65 -26.52
C GLU A 333 9.46 -57.24 -26.98
N GLN A 334 10.08 -56.57 -27.97
CA GLN A 334 9.67 -56.40 -29.39
C GLN A 334 8.19 -56.03 -29.63
N THR A 335 7.85 -54.90 -30.26
CA THR A 335 8.01 -54.68 -31.72
C THR A 335 7.87 -53.19 -32.11
N THR A 336 8.84 -52.69 -32.92
CA THR A 336 8.75 -51.89 -34.17
C THR A 336 7.63 -50.84 -34.39
N ALA A 337 7.80 -49.69 -35.07
CA ALA A 337 8.93 -49.04 -35.76
C ALA A 337 8.55 -47.56 -36.09
N GLN A 338 9.58 -46.71 -36.13
CA GLN A 338 9.85 -45.68 -37.17
C GLN A 338 8.93 -44.45 -37.37
N GLN A 339 9.48 -43.33 -36.87
CA GLN A 339 9.49 -41.97 -37.44
C GLN A 339 10.16 -41.88 -38.85
N PRO A 340 10.44 -40.69 -39.47
CA PRO A 340 9.73 -39.40 -39.64
C PRO A 340 9.95 -38.81 -41.08
N LYS A 341 9.80 -37.47 -41.23
CA LYS A 341 10.38 -36.49 -42.20
C LYS A 341 9.36 -35.82 -43.13
N ARG A 342 9.19 -34.49 -43.00
CA ARG A 342 9.83 -33.36 -43.76
C ARG A 342 9.27 -33.31 -45.20
N THR A 343 9.03 -32.18 -45.88
CA THR A 343 9.64 -30.84 -45.93
C THR A 343 8.71 -30.00 -46.85
N SER A 344 8.35 -28.75 -46.54
CA SER A 344 8.92 -27.49 -47.08
C SER A 344 8.17 -26.84 -48.26
N LEU A 345 8.27 -25.49 -48.28
CA LEU A 345 8.07 -24.52 -49.37
C LEU A 345 6.62 -24.02 -49.53
N GLN A 346 6.29 -22.79 -49.12
CA GLN A 346 6.65 -21.42 -49.58
C GLN A 346 5.62 -20.86 -50.58
N LYS A 347 5.04 -19.69 -50.21
CA LYS A 347 4.67 -18.52 -51.03
C LYS A 347 3.68 -18.71 -52.19
N ASP A 348 2.77 -17.81 -52.56
CA ASP A 348 2.41 -16.43 -52.19
C ASP A 348 1.00 -16.15 -52.81
N SER A 349 0.39 -15.05 -52.35
CA SER A 349 -0.57 -14.18 -53.07
C SER A 349 -2.06 -14.56 -53.26
N GLU A 350 -2.88 -13.78 -52.53
CA GLU A 350 -4.03 -12.96 -52.96
C GLU A 350 -5.08 -13.52 -53.95
N VAL A 351 -6.36 -13.51 -53.54
CA VAL A 351 -7.40 -12.56 -54.01
C VAL A 351 -8.81 -13.01 -53.54
N SER A 352 -9.49 -12.07 -52.88
CA SER A 352 -10.93 -11.74 -52.87
C SER A 352 -12.06 -12.72 -52.46
N GLN A 353 -12.78 -12.22 -51.44
CA GLN A 353 -14.22 -11.92 -51.38
C GLN A 353 -15.28 -13.03 -51.15
N ILE A 354 -15.95 -12.87 -49.99
CA ILE A 354 -17.40 -12.81 -49.76
C ILE A 354 -18.23 -14.03 -50.20
N THR A 355 -18.84 -14.74 -49.24
CA THR A 355 -20.32 -14.78 -49.09
C THR A 355 -20.78 -15.61 -47.89
N GLU A 356 -21.84 -15.10 -47.27
CA GLU A 356 -22.59 -15.67 -46.15
C GLU A 356 -23.16 -17.07 -46.40
N LYS A 357 -23.35 -17.85 -45.31
CA LYS A 357 -24.54 -18.69 -45.07
C LYS A 357 -24.49 -19.33 -43.67
N ARG A 358 -25.43 -18.98 -42.78
CA ARG A 358 -26.60 -19.83 -42.41
C ARG A 358 -27.36 -19.35 -41.16
N LYS A 359 -28.61 -18.97 -41.42
CA LYS A 359 -29.87 -19.49 -40.84
C LYS A 359 -30.03 -19.67 -39.31
N ARG A 360 -30.71 -18.67 -38.73
CA ARG A 360 -32.02 -18.69 -38.00
C ARG A 360 -32.56 -20.00 -37.41
N ARG A 361 -32.97 -19.93 -36.13
CA ARG A 361 -34.29 -20.26 -35.50
C ARG A 361 -34.17 -19.89 -34.00
N GLY A 362 -35.11 -19.26 -33.27
CA GLY A 362 -36.47 -18.76 -33.49
C GLY A 362 -36.88 -17.81 -32.33
N ARG A 363 -37.89 -16.97 -32.59
CA ARG A 363 -38.55 -15.93 -31.75
C ARG A 363 -39.47 -16.56 -30.67
N GLN A 364 -39.95 -15.89 -29.60
CA GLN A 364 -40.82 -14.68 -29.46
C GLN A 364 -40.65 -14.09 -28.03
N ALA A 365 -40.49 -12.76 -27.79
CA ALA A 365 -41.45 -11.63 -27.77
C ALA A 365 -42.60 -11.82 -26.74
N SER A 366 -42.98 -10.90 -25.85
CA SER A 366 -43.17 -9.43 -25.96
C SER A 366 -43.42 -8.76 -24.60
N GLY A 367 -43.18 -7.44 -24.47
CA GLY A 367 -43.75 -6.61 -23.40
C GLY A 367 -43.02 -5.28 -23.13
N LEU A 368 -43.27 -4.26 -23.97
CA LEU A 368 -42.85 -2.86 -23.77
C LEU A 368 -43.82 -2.13 -22.84
N CYS A 369 -43.31 -1.30 -21.92
CA CYS A 369 -44.05 -0.14 -21.42
C CYS A 369 -43.10 1.05 -21.15
N ARG A 370 -43.56 2.25 -21.53
CA ARG A 370 -42.85 3.54 -21.65
C ARG A 370 -42.66 4.27 -20.30
N PRO A 371 -41.77 5.29 -20.23
CA PRO A 371 -41.48 6.06 -19.03
C PRO A 371 -42.51 7.19 -18.78
N GLN A 372 -42.90 7.39 -17.51
CA GLN A 372 -43.76 8.50 -17.08
C GLN A 372 -42.95 9.75 -16.72
N ARG A 373 -43.35 10.87 -17.33
CA ARG A 373 -43.05 12.25 -16.93
C ARG A 373 -43.81 12.58 -15.64
N ILE A 374 -43.17 13.28 -14.71
CA ILE A 374 -43.84 14.05 -13.66
C ILE A 374 -43.51 15.53 -13.88
N LYS A 375 -44.58 16.33 -13.94
CA LYS A 375 -44.60 17.78 -14.09
C LYS A 375 -44.11 18.45 -12.79
N ALA A 376 -43.32 19.51 -12.94
CA ALA A 376 -43.14 20.52 -11.90
C ALA A 376 -44.05 21.70 -12.28
N ASP A 377 -45.06 21.96 -11.45
CA ASP A 377 -45.88 23.18 -11.53
C ASP A 377 -45.12 24.34 -10.87
N THR A 378 -45.22 25.48 -11.53
CA THR A 378 -44.74 26.78 -11.08
C THR A 378 -45.97 27.57 -10.63
N SER A 379 -45.99 28.10 -9.42
CA SER A 379 -46.90 29.19 -9.04
C SER A 379 -46.17 30.17 -8.13
N SER A 380 -46.04 31.39 -8.63
CA SER A 380 -45.62 32.63 -7.98
C SER A 380 -46.76 33.28 -7.17
N LEU A 381 -46.41 34.33 -6.41
CA LEU A 381 -47.20 35.26 -5.56
C LEU A 381 -47.06 34.89 -4.06
N GLU A 382 -46.74 35.78 -3.11
CA GLU A 382 -46.83 37.24 -3.07
C GLU A 382 -45.93 37.82 -1.95
N THR A 383 -45.54 39.07 -2.13
CA THR A 383 -44.95 40.00 -1.15
C THR A 383 -45.94 40.36 -0.05
N GLU A 384 -45.52 40.32 1.22
CA GLU A 384 -45.97 41.26 2.25
C GLU A 384 -44.83 41.54 3.22
N GLY A 385 -44.49 42.82 3.36
CA GLY A 385 -43.75 43.34 4.50
C GLY A 385 -44.74 43.85 5.52
N THR A 386 -44.43 43.70 6.81
CA THR A 386 -44.93 44.61 7.85
C THR A 386 -43.98 44.62 9.04
N SER A 387 -43.69 45.84 9.49
CA SER A 387 -42.99 46.24 10.71
C SER A 387 -43.76 45.89 12.00
N ALA A 388 -43.02 45.74 13.11
CA ALA A 388 -43.36 45.98 14.53
C ALA A 388 -42.51 44.98 15.36
N SER A 389 -41.75 45.33 16.39
CA SER A 389 -41.60 46.53 17.24
C SER A 389 -40.19 46.57 17.81
#